data_AF-A0A5J4RFN6-F1
#
_entry.id   AF-A0A5J4RFN6-F1
#
_cell.length_a   1.000
_cell.length_b   1.000
_cell.length_c   1.000
_cell.angle_alpha   90.00
_cell.angle_beta   90.00
_cell.angle_gamma   90.00
#
_symmetry.space_group_name_H-M   'P 1'
#
loop_
_entity.id
_entity.type
_entity.pdbx_description
1 polymer ?
#
loop_
_entity_poly.entity_id
_entity_poly.type
_entity_poly.pdbx_seq_one_letter_code
_entity_poly.pdbx_strand_id
1 'polypeptide(L)'
;MNLHLFNPTHDLSLANYSPTYTPPAPARRLSADLSLLPVWYACPESAVLASSLYNLPFLKEKQTLFPELPRLLTESEITLLPTLTPVPWGWNPAIHRYLLSLGIPAKTLPDKEQLTLIREQSHRLFAVSLLPVLQVDNNFCGKSFYLTNTNDVRHFVESHETSLLKAPLSGSGKGLNWCQGIYTPVINRWSEHAIHQQGGVIAEPIYNKVIDFAMLFHAAGHGTVTFAGYSLFRTNANGTYESNMLLPDKMIEQQLADYVPLSTLHELRIHMEKELSVRLSDAYTGYLGIDMMICRFTGTPEYRIHPCVEINLRMTMGVVARLFYDRYVQPEAEGIFKVKHFSSPDQLATEHFRLLKEYPLLASGEKITAGYLSLVPVTPYSQYTASALLYQS
;
A
#
# COMPACT_ATOMS: atom_id res chain seq x y z
N MET A 1 -5.98 10.66 -21.59
CA MET A 1 -6.78 9.65 -20.84
C MET A 1 -5.81 8.79 -20.06
N ASN A 2 -6.06 8.58 -18.77
CA ASN A 2 -5.16 7.81 -17.91
C ASN A 2 -5.38 6.31 -18.10
N LEU A 3 -4.31 5.53 -18.14
CA LEU A 3 -4.32 4.07 -18.17
C LEU A 3 -3.84 3.52 -16.83
N HIS A 4 -4.75 3.04 -16.01
CA HIS A 4 -4.39 2.40 -14.75
C HIS A 4 -4.06 0.93 -14.95
N LEU A 5 -3.05 0.46 -14.21
CA LEU A 5 -2.66 -0.93 -14.20
C LEU A 5 -2.18 -1.36 -12.82
N PHE A 6 -2.66 -2.52 -12.38
CA PHE A 6 -2.29 -3.07 -11.09
C PHE A 6 -0.89 -3.68 -11.14
N ASN A 7 -0.01 -3.26 -10.24
CA ASN A 7 1.39 -3.70 -10.14
C ASN A 7 1.77 -3.91 -8.66
N PRO A 8 1.19 -4.91 -7.98
CA PRO A 8 1.40 -5.15 -6.55
C PRO A 8 2.81 -5.68 -6.25
N THR A 9 3.58 -6.04 -7.28
CA THR A 9 4.95 -6.54 -7.14
C THR A 9 5.98 -5.42 -7.12
N HIS A 10 5.54 -4.17 -7.10
CA HIS A 10 6.39 -2.98 -7.19
C HIS A 10 7.61 -3.03 -6.25
N ASP A 11 7.40 -3.30 -4.95
CA ASP A 11 8.50 -3.29 -3.97
C ASP A 11 9.54 -4.40 -4.26
N LEU A 12 9.08 -5.58 -4.70
CA LEU A 12 9.97 -6.69 -5.10
C LEU A 12 10.74 -6.35 -6.38
N SER A 13 10.08 -5.69 -7.34
CA SER A 13 10.71 -5.24 -8.57
C SER A 13 11.73 -4.12 -8.32
N LEU A 14 11.51 -3.24 -7.35
CA LEU A 14 12.50 -2.24 -6.95
C LEU A 14 13.68 -2.85 -6.20
N ALA A 15 13.44 -3.87 -5.36
CA ALA A 15 14.50 -4.60 -4.67
C ALA A 15 15.46 -5.28 -5.65
N ASN A 16 14.92 -5.93 -6.70
CA ASN A 16 15.74 -6.56 -7.75
C ASN A 16 16.29 -5.56 -8.78
N TYR A 17 15.50 -4.52 -9.08
CA TYR A 17 15.79 -3.43 -10.01
C TYR A 17 16.17 -3.84 -11.45
N SER A 18 15.70 -5.01 -11.92
CA SER A 18 15.89 -5.44 -13.30
C SER A 18 14.65 -5.20 -14.17
N PRO A 19 14.81 -4.69 -15.42
CA PRO A 19 13.72 -4.64 -16.40
C PRO A 19 13.17 -6.02 -16.80
N THR A 20 13.92 -7.10 -16.57
CA THR A 20 13.50 -8.49 -16.85
C THR A 20 13.05 -9.26 -15.62
N TYR A 21 12.92 -8.59 -14.47
CA TYR A 21 12.55 -9.26 -13.24
C TYR A 21 11.20 -9.98 -13.39
N THR A 22 11.18 -11.25 -13.03
CA THR A 22 9.95 -12.05 -12.95
C THR A 22 9.65 -12.30 -11.47
N PRO A 23 8.57 -11.70 -10.92
CA PRO A 23 8.17 -11.93 -9.53
C PRO A 23 7.87 -13.41 -9.27
N PRO A 24 7.94 -13.89 -8.01
CA PRO A 24 7.60 -15.28 -7.67
C PRO A 24 6.14 -15.60 -7.97
N ALA A 25 5.81 -16.90 -8.14
CA ALA A 25 4.49 -17.34 -8.59
C ALA A 25 3.32 -16.79 -7.75
N PRO A 26 3.35 -16.77 -6.40
CA PRO A 26 2.26 -16.20 -5.59
C PRO A 26 2.03 -14.70 -5.86
N ALA A 27 3.10 -13.95 -6.13
CA ALA A 27 3.02 -12.52 -6.45
C ALA A 27 2.42 -12.28 -7.84
N ARG A 28 2.75 -13.12 -8.83
CA ARG A 28 2.11 -13.07 -10.15
C ARG A 28 0.64 -13.45 -10.09
N ARG A 29 0.29 -14.43 -9.26
CA ARG A 29 -1.11 -14.82 -9.01
C ARG A 29 -1.91 -13.66 -8.40
N LEU A 30 -1.35 -12.96 -7.40
CA LEU A 30 -1.95 -11.73 -6.85
C LEU A 30 -2.18 -10.65 -7.92
N SER A 31 -1.18 -10.39 -8.78
CA SER A 31 -1.33 -9.43 -9.87
C SER A 31 -2.45 -9.80 -10.85
N ALA A 32 -2.55 -11.08 -11.20
CA ALA A 32 -3.56 -11.57 -12.14
C ALA A 32 -4.97 -11.47 -11.53
N ASP A 33 -5.15 -12.04 -10.33
CA ASP A 33 -6.45 -12.13 -9.67
C ASP A 33 -7.01 -10.75 -9.31
N LEU A 34 -6.15 -9.79 -8.96
CA LEU A 34 -6.58 -8.43 -8.60
C LEU A 34 -6.34 -7.39 -9.70
N SER A 35 -6.12 -7.81 -10.95
CA SER A 35 -5.81 -6.92 -12.07
C SER A 35 -6.87 -5.84 -12.31
N LEU A 36 -8.15 -6.12 -11.99
CA LEU A 36 -9.26 -5.16 -12.10
C LEU A 36 -9.47 -4.28 -10.88
N LEU A 37 -8.70 -4.43 -9.79
CA LEU A 37 -8.82 -3.54 -8.64
C LEU A 37 -8.78 -2.03 -8.98
N PRO A 38 -8.03 -1.56 -10.01
CA PRO A 38 -8.05 -0.17 -10.41
C PRO A 38 -9.40 0.41 -10.84
N VAL A 39 -10.39 -0.40 -11.21
CA VAL A 39 -11.71 0.13 -11.61
C VAL A 39 -12.37 0.91 -10.46
N TRP A 40 -12.03 0.59 -9.21
CA TRP A 40 -12.61 1.19 -8.02
C TRP A 40 -11.93 2.48 -7.58
N TYR A 41 -10.82 2.89 -8.18
CA TYR A 41 -10.14 4.14 -7.81
C TYR A 41 -9.73 5.01 -8.99
N ALA A 42 -9.74 4.48 -10.21
CA ALA A 42 -9.56 5.27 -11.42
C ALA A 42 -10.79 6.16 -11.66
N CYS A 43 -10.60 7.34 -12.24
CA CYS A 43 -11.70 8.24 -12.60
C CYS A 43 -12.53 7.65 -13.77
N PRO A 44 -13.81 8.04 -13.94
CA PRO A 44 -14.68 7.52 -15.00
C PRO A 44 -14.10 7.67 -16.41
N GLU A 45 -13.37 8.76 -16.67
CA GLU A 45 -12.75 9.08 -17.95
C GLU A 45 -11.45 8.31 -18.21
N SER A 46 -10.98 7.54 -17.22
CA SER A 46 -9.80 6.70 -17.33
C SER A 46 -10.12 5.34 -17.96
N ALA A 47 -9.07 4.57 -18.21
CA ALA A 47 -9.15 3.16 -18.57
C ALA A 47 -8.34 2.30 -17.60
N VAL A 48 -8.73 1.03 -17.47
CA VAL A 48 -8.00 0.01 -16.70
C VAL A 48 -7.50 -1.07 -17.64
N LEU A 49 -6.21 -1.39 -17.56
CA LEU A 49 -5.62 -2.49 -18.32
C LEU A 49 -6.11 -3.83 -17.76
N ALA A 50 -6.85 -4.57 -18.58
CA ALA A 50 -7.33 -5.90 -18.29
C ALA A 50 -6.54 -6.95 -19.08
N SER A 51 -6.25 -8.08 -18.45
CA SER A 51 -5.54 -9.20 -19.09
C SER A 51 -6.34 -9.89 -20.21
N SER A 52 -7.66 -9.71 -20.23
CA SER A 52 -8.55 -10.35 -21.20
C SER A 52 -9.95 -9.72 -21.22
N LEU A 53 -10.65 -9.90 -22.34
CA LEU A 53 -12.07 -9.56 -22.53
C LEU A 53 -13.00 -10.37 -21.61
N TYR A 54 -12.56 -11.51 -21.04
CA TYR A 54 -13.33 -12.28 -20.05
C TYR A 54 -13.67 -11.48 -18.78
N ASN A 55 -13.02 -10.32 -18.57
CA ASN A 55 -13.32 -9.41 -17.47
C ASN A 55 -14.52 -8.48 -17.74
N LEU A 56 -14.98 -8.37 -19.00
CA LEU A 56 -16.08 -7.48 -19.37
C LEU A 56 -17.42 -7.84 -18.70
N PRO A 57 -17.82 -9.11 -18.55
CA PRO A 57 -19.06 -9.45 -17.84
C PRO A 57 -19.06 -8.95 -16.40
N PHE A 58 -17.94 -9.08 -15.69
CA PHE A 58 -17.79 -8.56 -14.33
C PHE A 58 -17.96 -7.04 -14.29
N LEU A 59 -17.27 -6.31 -15.18
CA LEU A 59 -17.42 -4.85 -15.22
C LEU A 59 -18.86 -4.44 -15.53
N LYS A 60 -19.50 -5.06 -16.53
CA LYS A 60 -20.90 -4.77 -16.90
C LYS A 60 -21.87 -5.03 -15.76
N GLU A 61 -21.68 -6.12 -15.02
CA GLU A 61 -22.46 -6.42 -13.81
C GLU A 61 -22.32 -5.29 -12.79
N LYS A 62 -21.09 -4.83 -12.50
CA LYS A 62 -20.87 -3.74 -11.53
C LYS A 62 -21.38 -2.39 -12.03
N GLN A 63 -21.34 -2.13 -13.34
CA GLN A 63 -21.89 -0.92 -13.95
C GLN A 63 -23.41 -0.82 -13.85
N THR A 64 -24.13 -1.90 -13.51
CA THR A 64 -25.57 -1.81 -13.21
C THR A 64 -25.87 -0.98 -11.98
N LEU A 65 -24.95 -0.97 -11.00
CA LEU A 65 -25.06 -0.20 -9.76
C LEU A 65 -24.13 1.02 -9.75
N PHE A 66 -23.00 0.95 -10.45
CA PHE A 66 -21.97 1.99 -10.51
C PHE A 66 -21.68 2.36 -11.98
N PRO A 67 -22.56 3.12 -12.64
CA PRO A 67 -22.49 3.36 -14.09
C PRO A 67 -21.20 4.08 -14.52
N GLU A 68 -20.61 4.87 -13.63
CA GLU A 68 -19.39 5.66 -13.86
C GLU A 68 -18.08 4.85 -13.72
N LEU A 69 -18.14 3.52 -13.55
CA LEU A 69 -16.92 2.72 -13.53
C LEU A 69 -16.16 2.81 -14.87
N PRO A 70 -14.83 2.98 -14.84
CA PRO A 70 -14.02 3.19 -16.02
C PRO A 70 -14.04 1.97 -16.94
N ARG A 71 -13.79 2.22 -18.22
CA ARG A 71 -13.72 1.14 -19.23
C ARG A 71 -12.48 0.28 -19.06
N LEU A 72 -12.57 -0.97 -19.53
CA LEU A 72 -11.40 -1.85 -19.68
C LEU A 72 -10.75 -1.66 -21.04
N LEU A 73 -9.43 -1.80 -21.08
CA LEU A 73 -8.66 -1.95 -22.31
C LEU A 73 -7.82 -3.21 -22.23
N THR A 74 -7.73 -3.94 -23.33
CA THR A 74 -6.80 -5.05 -23.52
C THR A 74 -5.46 -4.57 -24.08
N GLU A 75 -4.42 -5.40 -23.98
CA GLU A 75 -3.09 -5.10 -24.54
C GLU A 75 -3.15 -4.75 -26.04
N SER A 76 -3.96 -5.48 -26.82
CA SER A 76 -4.14 -5.22 -28.25
C SER A 76 -4.75 -3.86 -28.58
N GLU A 77 -5.52 -3.28 -27.67
CA GLU A 77 -6.17 -1.98 -27.88
C GLU A 77 -5.26 -0.81 -27.54
N ILE A 78 -4.22 -1.02 -26.73
CA ILE A 78 -3.29 0.04 -26.30
C ILE A 78 -2.58 0.66 -27.51
N THR A 79 -2.10 -0.16 -28.44
CA THR A 79 -1.37 0.30 -29.64
C THR A 79 -2.21 1.20 -30.54
N LEU A 80 -3.54 1.12 -30.44
CA LEU A 80 -4.49 1.92 -31.20
C LEU A 80 -4.75 3.30 -30.55
N LEU A 81 -4.25 3.55 -29.34
CA LEU A 81 -4.52 4.75 -28.55
C LEU A 81 -3.21 5.45 -28.14
N PRO A 82 -2.62 6.30 -29.01
CA PRO A 82 -1.31 6.90 -28.80
C PRO A 82 -1.26 8.01 -27.72
N THR A 83 -2.40 8.37 -27.13
CA THR A 83 -2.56 9.46 -26.14
C THR A 83 -2.83 8.97 -24.72
N LEU A 84 -2.52 7.70 -24.43
CA LEU A 84 -2.62 7.12 -23.10
C LEU A 84 -1.50 7.63 -22.19
N THR A 85 -1.87 8.00 -20.97
CA THR A 85 -0.92 8.35 -19.90
C THR A 85 -0.95 7.24 -18.85
N PRO A 86 0.08 6.39 -18.75
CA PRO A 86 0.05 5.30 -17.78
C PRO A 86 0.12 5.80 -16.33
N VAL A 87 -0.67 5.18 -15.47
CA VAL A 87 -0.72 5.42 -14.03
C VAL A 87 -0.67 4.05 -13.34
N PRO A 88 0.50 3.39 -13.31
CA PRO A 88 0.62 2.10 -12.66
C PRO A 88 0.45 2.24 -11.15
N TRP A 89 0.13 1.13 -10.48
CA TRP A 89 0.15 1.03 -9.02
C TRP A 89 1.46 1.58 -8.42
N GLY A 90 2.60 1.33 -9.08
CA GLY A 90 3.88 1.98 -8.79
C GLY A 90 4.87 1.75 -9.93
N TRP A 91 5.82 2.67 -10.09
CA TRP A 91 6.80 2.65 -11.18
C TRP A 91 8.04 1.81 -10.86
N ASN A 92 8.47 0.98 -11.80
CA ASN A 92 9.72 0.22 -11.69
C ASN A 92 10.23 -0.17 -13.10
N PRO A 93 11.49 -0.62 -13.23
CA PRO A 93 12.05 -0.95 -14.55
C PRO A 93 11.26 -2.01 -15.33
N ALA A 94 10.67 -3.00 -14.65
CA ALA A 94 9.91 -4.07 -15.30
C ALA A 94 8.59 -3.53 -15.90
N ILE A 95 7.84 -2.71 -15.15
CA ILE A 95 6.60 -2.12 -15.67
C ILE A 95 6.88 -1.08 -16.76
N HIS A 96 7.97 -0.33 -16.64
CA HIS A 96 8.44 0.59 -17.68
C HIS A 96 8.70 -0.17 -18.99
N ARG A 97 9.48 -1.27 -18.95
CA ARG A 97 9.73 -2.12 -20.13
C ARG A 97 8.45 -2.72 -20.69
N TYR A 98 7.55 -3.19 -19.84
CA TYR A 98 6.28 -3.77 -20.26
C TYR A 98 5.43 -2.74 -21.02
N LEU A 99 5.27 -1.52 -20.50
CA LEU A 99 4.52 -0.46 -21.18
C LEU A 99 5.14 -0.07 -22.53
N LEU A 100 6.47 0.00 -22.64
CA LEU A 100 7.15 0.19 -23.93
C LEU A 100 6.80 -0.93 -24.92
N SER A 101 6.75 -2.18 -24.47
CA SER A 101 6.41 -3.32 -25.34
C SER A 101 4.97 -3.29 -25.85
N LEU A 102 4.08 -2.56 -25.16
CA LEU A 102 2.70 -2.30 -25.58
C LEU A 102 2.57 -1.10 -26.52
N GLY A 103 3.69 -0.47 -26.91
CA GLY A 103 3.70 0.67 -27.82
C GLY A 103 3.47 2.03 -27.14
N ILE A 104 3.49 2.11 -25.80
CA ILE A 104 3.40 3.40 -25.10
C ILE A 104 4.66 4.22 -25.40
N PRO A 105 4.53 5.50 -25.81
CA PRO A 105 5.69 6.34 -26.12
C PRO A 105 6.57 6.59 -24.89
N ALA A 106 7.88 6.42 -25.03
CA ALA A 106 8.86 6.62 -23.95
C ALA A 106 8.75 8.00 -23.25
N LYS A 107 8.38 9.06 -24.00
CA LYS A 107 8.16 10.41 -23.46
C LYS A 107 7.04 10.54 -22.42
N THR A 108 6.18 9.53 -22.30
CA THR A 108 5.09 9.48 -21.31
C THR A 108 5.43 8.63 -20.10
N LEU A 109 6.62 8.02 -20.09
CA LEU A 109 7.13 7.16 -19.04
C LEU A 109 8.22 7.90 -18.26
N PRO A 110 8.45 7.54 -16.99
CA PRO A 110 9.59 8.06 -16.25
C PRO A 110 10.89 7.64 -16.90
N ASP A 111 11.85 8.56 -16.97
CA ASP A 111 13.19 8.25 -17.46
C ASP A 111 14.00 7.44 -16.42
N LYS A 112 15.26 7.14 -16.77
CA LYS A 112 16.12 6.30 -15.94
C LYS A 112 16.48 6.99 -14.63
N GLU A 113 16.74 8.29 -14.68
CA GLU A 113 17.06 9.13 -13.53
C GLU A 113 15.88 9.17 -12.57
N GLN A 114 14.67 9.42 -13.07
CA GLN A 114 13.44 9.41 -12.30
C GLN A 114 13.17 8.02 -11.69
N LEU A 115 13.32 6.93 -12.44
CA LEU A 115 13.18 5.57 -11.87
C LEU A 115 14.18 5.28 -10.74
N THR A 116 15.38 5.85 -10.83
CA THR A 116 16.41 5.72 -9.79
C THR A 116 16.02 6.49 -8.54
N LEU A 117 15.54 7.72 -8.70
CA LEU A 117 15.02 8.51 -7.58
C LEU A 117 13.80 7.84 -6.91
N ILE A 118 12.87 7.28 -7.69
CA ILE A 118 11.73 6.53 -7.16
C ILE A 118 12.21 5.34 -6.31
N ARG A 119 13.24 4.61 -6.77
CA ARG A 119 13.83 3.52 -5.98
C ARG A 119 14.47 4.01 -4.70
N GLU A 120 15.25 5.09 -4.76
CA GLU A 120 15.93 5.68 -3.61
C GLU A 120 14.93 6.21 -2.56
N GLN A 121 13.85 6.84 -3.00
CA GLN A 121 12.82 7.37 -2.10
C GLN A 121 11.84 6.30 -1.60
N SER A 122 11.72 5.16 -2.30
CA SER A 122 11.01 3.96 -1.80
C SER A 122 11.84 3.13 -0.82
N HIS A 123 13.14 3.38 -0.76
CA HIS A 123 14.05 2.67 0.14
C HIS A 123 13.80 3.14 1.58
N ARG A 124 13.72 2.22 2.55
CA ARG A 124 13.41 2.56 3.95
C ARG A 124 14.43 3.50 4.62
N LEU A 125 15.62 3.68 4.04
CA LEU A 125 16.53 4.77 4.46
C LEU A 125 15.84 6.14 4.40
N PHE A 126 14.94 6.35 3.44
CA PHE A 126 14.16 7.57 3.34
C PHE A 126 13.31 7.78 4.61
N ALA A 127 12.56 6.76 5.03
CA ALA A 127 11.79 6.75 6.27
C ALA A 127 12.69 6.95 7.52
N VAL A 128 13.84 6.28 7.58
CA VAL A 128 14.84 6.45 8.65
C VAL A 128 15.30 7.90 8.74
N SER A 129 15.54 8.56 7.61
CA SER A 129 16.00 9.96 7.56
C SER A 129 14.91 10.97 7.93
N LEU A 130 13.64 10.61 7.72
CA LEU A 130 12.49 11.47 8.00
C LEU A 130 12.03 11.34 9.46
N LEU A 131 12.13 10.14 10.05
CA LEU A 131 11.62 9.87 11.40
C LEU A 131 12.10 10.87 12.47
N PRO A 132 13.38 11.29 12.54
CA PRO A 132 13.82 12.25 13.56
C PRO A 132 13.23 13.65 13.39
N VAL A 133 12.96 14.09 12.15
CA VAL A 133 12.43 15.45 11.92
C VAL A 133 10.95 15.55 12.30
N LEU A 134 10.21 14.44 12.24
CA LEU A 134 8.79 14.39 12.61
C LEU A 134 8.56 14.34 14.13
N GLN A 135 9.57 14.04 14.93
CA GLN A 135 9.47 13.92 16.39
C GLN A 135 9.70 15.28 17.07
N VAL A 136 8.70 16.15 17.01
CA VAL A 136 8.82 17.55 17.46
C VAL A 136 8.64 17.75 18.97
N ASP A 137 7.98 16.81 19.66
CA ASP A 137 7.74 16.86 21.10
C ASP A 137 7.60 15.46 21.73
N ASN A 138 7.17 15.40 23.00
CA ASN A 138 7.03 14.16 23.77
C ASN A 138 5.81 13.30 23.38
N ASN A 139 4.93 13.77 22.50
CA ASN A 139 3.82 12.98 21.95
C ASN A 139 4.28 12.02 20.86
N PHE A 140 5.56 12.07 20.47
CA PHE A 140 6.13 11.18 19.48
C PHE A 140 7.13 10.18 20.08
N CYS A 141 7.33 9.10 19.36
CA CYS A 141 8.34 8.10 19.64
C CYS A 141 8.88 7.50 18.34
N GLY A 142 9.82 6.58 18.46
CA GLY A 142 10.35 5.83 17.34
C GLY A 142 11.85 5.99 17.20
N LYS A 143 12.49 4.89 16.84
CA LYS A 143 13.91 4.80 16.56
C LYS A 143 14.07 3.80 15.44
N SER A 144 14.84 4.16 14.43
CA SER A 144 15.11 3.31 13.29
C SER A 144 16.54 3.60 12.83
N PHE A 145 17.31 2.55 12.59
CA PHE A 145 18.75 2.63 12.33
C PHE A 145 19.06 1.97 11.00
N TYR A 146 19.85 2.64 10.17
CA TYR A 146 20.35 2.08 8.91
C TYR A 146 21.76 1.52 9.12
N LEU A 147 21.89 0.19 9.09
CA LEU A 147 23.13 -0.52 9.37
C LEU A 147 23.70 -1.11 8.07
N THR A 148 24.99 -0.90 7.83
CA THR A 148 25.64 -1.22 6.55
C THR A 148 26.67 -2.35 6.67
N ASN A 149 26.85 -2.92 7.86
CA ASN A 149 27.72 -4.07 8.09
C ASN A 149 27.13 -5.00 9.14
N THR A 150 27.50 -6.28 9.08
CA THR A 150 26.92 -7.34 9.93
C THR A 150 27.34 -7.27 11.39
N ASN A 151 28.47 -6.62 11.70
CA ASN A 151 28.89 -6.46 13.09
C ASN A 151 27.96 -5.49 13.83
N ASP A 152 27.57 -4.38 13.19
CA ASP A 152 26.60 -3.44 13.77
C ASP A 152 25.21 -4.08 13.87
N VAL A 153 24.80 -4.87 12.87
CA VAL A 153 23.53 -5.61 12.94
C VAL A 153 23.54 -6.60 14.10
N ARG A 154 24.64 -7.35 14.28
CA ARG A 154 24.81 -8.25 15.42
C ARG A 154 24.73 -7.49 16.73
N HIS A 155 25.50 -6.41 16.86
CA HIS A 155 25.52 -5.61 18.08
C HIS A 155 24.13 -5.06 18.42
N PHE A 156 23.38 -4.58 17.43
CA PHE A 156 22.01 -4.13 17.63
C PHE A 156 21.09 -5.25 18.12
N VAL A 157 21.12 -6.42 17.47
CA VAL A 157 20.28 -7.56 17.85
C VAL A 157 20.62 -8.06 19.26
N GLU A 158 21.90 -8.20 19.60
CA GLU A 158 22.35 -8.75 20.88
C GLU A 158 22.22 -7.75 22.05
N SER A 159 22.06 -6.46 21.77
CA SER A 159 21.82 -5.42 22.78
C SER A 159 20.34 -5.18 23.11
N HIS A 160 19.41 -5.85 22.41
CA HIS A 160 17.98 -5.70 22.62
C HIS A 160 17.34 -7.05 22.92
N GLU A 161 16.45 -7.12 23.92
CA GLU A 161 15.69 -8.34 24.20
C GLU A 161 14.86 -8.78 22.97
N THR A 162 14.20 -7.81 22.34
CA THR A 162 13.50 -8.00 21.07
C THR A 162 13.79 -6.87 20.10
N SER A 163 13.97 -7.22 18.83
CA SER A 163 14.20 -6.25 17.76
C SER A 163 13.61 -6.72 16.43
N LEU A 164 13.41 -5.78 15.52
CA LEU A 164 12.98 -6.04 14.16
C LEU A 164 14.08 -5.60 13.19
N LEU A 165 14.53 -6.52 12.35
CA LEU A 165 15.33 -6.20 11.18
C LEU A 165 14.46 -6.18 9.93
N LYS A 166 14.69 -5.21 9.06
CA LYS A 166 13.93 -5.05 7.82
C LYS A 166 14.86 -4.86 6.62
N ALA A 167 14.58 -5.56 5.52
CA ALA A 167 15.23 -5.28 4.24
C ALA A 167 14.85 -3.86 3.77
N PRO A 168 15.76 -3.08 3.17
CA PRO A 168 15.44 -1.71 2.79
C PRO A 168 14.33 -1.55 1.73
N LEU A 169 14.22 -2.49 0.79
CA LEU A 169 13.19 -2.60 -0.24
C LEU A 169 12.54 -3.98 -0.12
N SER A 170 11.27 -3.98 0.31
CA SER A 170 10.47 -5.18 0.46
C SER A 170 8.98 -4.79 0.56
N GLY A 171 8.07 -5.75 0.41
CA GLY A 171 6.63 -5.46 0.49
C GLY A 171 5.84 -6.56 1.20
N SER A 172 4.69 -6.18 1.76
CA SER A 172 3.72 -7.10 2.39
C SER A 172 4.31 -7.96 3.51
N GLY A 173 5.11 -7.38 4.41
CA GLY A 173 5.74 -8.09 5.54
C GLY A 173 6.86 -9.06 5.14
N LYS A 174 7.19 -9.19 3.86
CA LYS A 174 8.36 -9.93 3.39
C LYS A 174 9.61 -9.13 3.76
N GLY A 175 10.72 -9.82 4.06
CA GLY A 175 11.97 -9.15 4.43
C GLY A 175 11.98 -8.57 5.85
N LEU A 176 11.06 -9.02 6.71
CA LEU A 176 11.09 -8.78 8.16
C LEU A 176 11.74 -9.97 8.88
N ASN A 177 12.64 -9.70 9.82
CA ASN A 177 13.19 -10.70 10.74
C ASN A 177 12.99 -10.23 12.17
N TRP A 178 12.16 -10.96 12.91
CA TRP A 178 11.94 -10.77 14.34
C TRP A 178 13.06 -11.46 15.10
N CYS A 179 13.83 -10.70 15.88
CA CYS A 179 14.98 -11.20 16.63
C CYS A 179 14.69 -11.14 18.13
N GLN A 180 15.18 -12.15 18.85
CA GLN A 180 14.99 -12.34 20.29
C GLN A 180 16.36 -12.32 20.99
N GLY A 181 17.08 -11.20 20.86
CA GLY A 181 18.42 -11.03 21.46
C GLY A 181 19.56 -11.87 20.86
N ILE A 182 19.30 -12.70 19.85
CA ILE A 182 20.27 -13.65 19.30
C ILE A 182 20.46 -13.44 17.80
N TYR A 183 21.70 -13.15 17.40
CA TYR A 183 22.08 -13.04 15.99
C TYR A 183 22.49 -14.38 15.39
N THR A 184 21.49 -15.12 14.90
CA THR A 184 21.70 -16.49 14.37
C THR A 184 22.42 -16.50 13.00
N PRO A 185 23.02 -17.64 12.58
CA PRO A 185 23.60 -17.78 11.25
C PRO A 185 22.61 -17.55 10.09
N VAL A 186 21.32 -17.76 10.31
CA VAL A 186 20.26 -17.47 9.32
C VAL A 186 20.09 -15.96 9.17
N ILE A 187 20.00 -15.24 10.29
CA ILE A 187 19.91 -13.78 10.29
C ILE A 187 21.19 -13.17 9.71
N ASN A 188 22.37 -13.75 9.99
CA ASN A 188 23.62 -13.29 9.41
C ASN A 188 23.62 -13.37 7.88
N ARG A 189 23.34 -14.55 7.32
CA ARG A 189 23.29 -14.72 5.85
C ARG A 189 22.25 -13.82 5.19
N TRP A 190 21.10 -13.66 5.84
CA TRP A 190 20.07 -12.74 5.34
C TRP A 190 20.55 -11.28 5.36
N SER A 191 21.22 -10.84 6.44
CA SER A 191 21.73 -9.48 6.59
C SER A 191 22.86 -9.19 5.60
N GLU A 192 23.80 -10.13 5.42
CA GLU A 192 24.85 -10.05 4.40
C GLU A 192 24.26 -9.88 3.00
N HIS A 193 23.24 -10.66 2.68
CA HIS A 193 22.55 -10.57 1.39
C HIS A 193 21.86 -9.21 1.22
N ALA A 194 21.11 -8.74 2.23
CA ALA A 194 20.44 -7.44 2.18
C ALA A 194 21.43 -6.28 2.04
N ILE A 195 22.54 -6.29 2.79
CA ILE A 195 23.62 -5.30 2.70
C ILE A 195 24.24 -5.32 1.30
N HIS A 196 24.57 -6.49 0.77
CA HIS A 196 25.18 -6.61 -0.55
C HIS A 196 24.23 -6.15 -1.68
N GLN A 197 22.93 -6.48 -1.61
CA GLN A 197 21.98 -6.22 -2.69
C GLN A 197 21.33 -4.83 -2.61
N GLN A 198 21.14 -4.31 -1.41
CA GLN A 198 20.34 -3.12 -1.14
C GLN A 198 21.10 -2.05 -0.33
N GLY A 199 22.36 -2.32 0.06
CA GLY A 199 23.23 -1.35 0.72
C GLY A 199 23.13 -1.33 2.24
N GLY A 200 22.15 -1.99 2.85
CA GLY A 200 22.01 -2.02 4.30
C GLY A 200 20.83 -2.86 4.82
N VAL A 201 20.60 -2.75 6.12
CA VAL A 201 19.48 -3.33 6.87
C VAL A 201 18.92 -2.24 7.79
N ILE A 202 17.60 -2.15 7.88
CA ILE A 202 16.95 -1.32 8.89
C ILE A 202 16.83 -2.12 10.18
N ALA A 203 17.23 -1.54 11.30
CA ALA A 203 17.09 -2.14 12.62
C ALA A 203 16.23 -1.23 13.53
N GLU A 204 15.22 -1.80 14.16
CA GLU A 204 14.26 -1.09 15.00
C GLU A 204 14.02 -1.85 16.32
N PRO A 205 13.89 -1.15 17.45
CA PRO A 205 13.36 -1.76 18.67
C PRO A 205 11.86 -2.05 18.51
N ILE A 206 11.35 -3.01 19.28
CA ILE A 206 9.92 -3.32 19.30
C ILE A 206 9.20 -2.36 20.25
N TYR A 207 8.06 -1.84 19.79
CA TYR A 207 7.18 -0.98 20.58
C TYR A 207 5.89 -1.72 20.95
N ASN A 208 5.32 -1.38 22.12
CA ASN A 208 3.99 -1.84 22.52
C ASN A 208 2.92 -1.10 21.72
N LYS A 209 2.75 -1.51 20.47
CA LYS A 209 1.77 -0.96 19.54
C LYS A 209 0.35 -1.22 20.02
N VAL A 210 -0.50 -0.19 19.99
CA VAL A 210 -1.94 -0.29 20.28
C VAL A 210 -2.82 -0.08 19.06
N ILE A 211 -2.38 0.70 18.07
CA ILE A 211 -3.13 0.92 16.83
C ILE A 211 -2.19 1.16 15.65
N ASP A 212 -2.51 0.58 14.48
CA ASP A 212 -1.88 0.88 13.20
C ASP A 212 -2.76 1.84 12.40
N PHE A 213 -2.16 2.88 11.85
CA PHE A 213 -2.85 3.79 10.93
C PHE A 213 -1.86 4.34 9.90
N ALA A 214 -2.37 4.91 8.82
CA ALA A 214 -1.55 5.59 7.84
C ALA A 214 -2.12 6.98 7.56
N MET A 215 -1.23 7.92 7.27
CA MET A 215 -1.58 9.12 6.52
C MET A 215 -1.29 8.88 5.04
N LEU A 216 -2.27 9.19 4.21
CA LEU A 216 -2.20 9.03 2.77
C LEU A 216 -1.98 10.40 2.14
N PHE A 217 -1.18 10.44 1.08
CA PHE A 217 -0.87 11.69 0.37
C PHE A 217 -0.93 11.47 -1.14
N HIS A 218 -1.09 12.56 -1.87
CA HIS A 218 -0.96 12.63 -3.32
C HIS A 218 0.12 13.66 -3.69
N ALA A 219 1.17 13.20 -4.36
CA ALA A 219 2.17 14.05 -4.98
C ALA A 219 1.70 14.41 -6.39
N ALA A 220 1.42 15.69 -6.63
CA ALA A 220 0.95 16.19 -7.93
C ALA A 220 2.08 16.38 -8.96
N GLY A 221 3.33 16.15 -8.56
CA GLY A 221 4.52 16.64 -9.25
C GLY A 221 4.86 18.08 -8.82
N HIS A 222 6.01 18.60 -9.25
CA HIS A 222 6.42 19.99 -9.00
C HIS A 222 6.50 20.36 -7.52
N GLY A 223 6.90 19.38 -6.69
CA GLY A 223 7.11 19.58 -5.26
C GLY A 223 5.83 19.91 -4.48
N THR A 224 4.65 19.54 -4.99
CA THR A 224 3.39 19.69 -4.25
C THR A 224 2.89 18.33 -3.78
N VAL A 225 2.88 18.12 -2.46
CA VAL A 225 2.30 16.95 -1.80
C VAL A 225 1.13 17.39 -0.93
N THR A 226 -0.01 16.74 -1.10
CA THR A 226 -1.26 17.07 -0.39
C THR A 226 -1.80 15.85 0.34
N PHE A 227 -2.37 16.06 1.51
CA PHE A 227 -3.04 15.03 2.28
C PHE A 227 -4.26 14.50 1.53
N ALA A 228 -4.34 13.18 1.42
CA ALA A 228 -5.41 12.46 0.72
C ALA A 228 -6.36 11.71 1.66
N GLY A 229 -6.00 11.59 2.95
CA GLY A 229 -6.85 10.93 3.94
C GLY A 229 -6.10 10.12 4.99
N TYR A 230 -6.84 9.66 5.99
CA TYR A 230 -6.37 8.64 6.92
C TYR A 230 -6.75 7.25 6.43
N SER A 231 -6.01 6.24 6.89
CA SER A 231 -6.35 4.84 6.71
C SER A 231 -6.09 4.10 8.00
N LEU A 232 -7.14 3.60 8.64
CA LEU A 232 -7.02 2.71 9.79
C LEU A 232 -6.92 1.27 9.30
N PHE A 233 -5.85 0.56 9.65
CA PHE A 233 -5.59 -0.79 9.13
C PHE A 233 -5.22 -1.78 10.22
N ARG A 234 -5.28 -3.07 9.89
CA ARG A 234 -4.91 -4.16 10.78
C ARG A 234 -3.78 -4.96 10.16
N THR A 235 -2.85 -5.36 11.02
CA THR A 235 -1.79 -6.32 10.69
C THR A 235 -1.86 -7.48 11.66
N ASN A 236 -1.51 -8.68 11.20
CA ASN A 236 -1.34 -9.83 12.08
C ASN A 236 -0.07 -9.70 12.96
N ALA A 237 0.14 -10.67 13.86
CA ALA A 237 1.29 -10.70 14.76
C ALA A 237 2.66 -10.69 14.06
N ASN A 238 2.72 -11.08 12.78
CA ASN A 238 3.95 -11.07 11.98
C ASN A 238 4.16 -9.74 11.22
N GLY A 239 3.25 -8.77 11.35
CA GLY A 239 3.29 -7.49 10.64
C GLY A 239 2.79 -7.55 9.20
N THR A 240 2.04 -8.59 8.81
CA THR A 240 1.39 -8.65 7.48
C THR A 240 0.03 -7.98 7.52
N TYR A 241 -0.26 -7.15 6.52
CA TYR A 241 -1.57 -6.53 6.29
C TYR A 241 -2.71 -7.54 6.24
N GLU A 242 -3.83 -7.22 6.90
CA GLU A 242 -5.06 -8.02 6.92
C GLU A 242 -6.26 -7.27 6.31
N SER A 243 -6.50 -6.04 6.74
CA SER A 243 -7.64 -5.24 6.29
C SER A 243 -7.47 -3.74 6.55
N ASN A 244 -8.23 -2.92 5.84
CA ASN A 244 -8.49 -1.52 6.16
C ASN A 244 -9.93 -1.37 6.69
N MET A 245 -10.14 -0.50 7.67
CA MET A 245 -11.48 -0.04 8.03
C MET A 245 -11.98 0.91 6.94
N LEU A 246 -13.26 0.77 6.59
CA LEU A 246 -13.98 1.67 5.70
C LEU A 246 -14.71 2.69 6.58
N LEU A 247 -14.07 3.84 6.78
CA LEU A 247 -14.51 4.92 7.66
C LEU A 247 -14.16 6.28 7.05
N PRO A 248 -14.93 7.35 7.33
CA PRO A 248 -14.55 8.70 6.96
C PRO A 248 -13.44 9.22 7.89
N ASP A 249 -12.64 10.19 7.42
CA ASP A 249 -11.53 10.77 8.19
C ASP A 249 -11.94 11.21 9.59
N LYS A 250 -13.11 11.85 9.72
CA LYS A 250 -13.62 12.32 11.01
C LYS A 250 -13.77 11.20 12.04
N MET A 251 -14.20 10.01 11.63
CA MET A 251 -14.33 8.86 12.54
C MET A 251 -12.96 8.27 12.87
N ILE A 252 -12.04 8.24 11.91
CA ILE A 252 -10.66 7.78 12.16
C ILE A 252 -9.97 8.73 13.15
N GLU A 253 -10.09 10.05 12.96
CA GLU A 253 -9.57 11.06 13.88
C GLU A 253 -10.13 10.90 15.29
N GLN A 254 -11.43 10.65 15.43
CA GLN A 254 -12.05 10.40 16.75
C GLN A 254 -11.45 9.17 17.43
N GLN A 255 -11.27 8.06 16.71
CA GLN A 255 -10.66 6.85 17.28
C GLN A 255 -9.18 7.06 17.65
N LEU A 256 -8.43 7.85 16.87
CA LEU A 256 -7.05 8.18 17.21
C LEU A 256 -6.96 9.19 18.38
N ALA A 257 -7.96 10.07 18.51
CA ALA A 257 -8.05 11.07 19.57
C ALA A 257 -8.25 10.46 20.97
N ASP A 258 -8.71 9.22 21.06
CA ASP A 258 -8.76 8.45 22.32
C ASP A 258 -7.36 8.18 22.90
N TYR A 259 -6.30 8.28 22.08
CA TYR A 259 -4.93 8.01 22.48
C TYR A 259 -4.05 9.26 22.50
N VAL A 260 -4.16 10.12 21.49
CA VAL A 260 -3.27 11.28 21.30
C VAL A 260 -4.08 12.53 20.96
N PRO A 261 -3.61 13.74 21.31
CA PRO A 261 -4.35 14.97 20.99
C PRO A 261 -4.58 15.13 19.48
N LEU A 262 -5.79 15.55 19.09
CA LEU A 262 -6.13 15.77 17.68
C LEU A 262 -5.22 16.83 17.03
N SER A 263 -4.80 17.85 17.79
CA SER A 263 -3.84 18.86 17.32
C SER A 263 -2.51 18.24 16.90
N THR A 264 -2.01 17.23 17.64
CA THR A 264 -0.78 16.51 17.30
C THR A 264 -0.90 15.79 15.95
N LEU A 265 -2.06 15.20 15.64
CA LEU A 265 -2.31 14.56 14.34
C LEU A 265 -2.33 15.58 13.20
N HIS A 266 -2.96 16.74 13.41
CA HIS A 266 -3.04 17.81 12.41
C HIS A 266 -1.70 18.49 12.16
N GLU A 267 -0.92 18.74 13.21
CA GLU A 267 0.44 19.26 13.11
C GLU A 267 1.36 18.29 12.38
N LEU A 268 1.30 16.99 12.73
CA LEU A 268 2.06 15.95 12.02
C LEU A 268 1.70 15.94 10.52
N ARG A 269 0.41 15.99 10.18
CA ARG A 269 -0.04 16.06 8.78
C ARG A 269 0.60 17.23 8.03
N ILE A 270 0.49 18.44 8.56
CA ILE A 270 1.03 19.66 7.93
C ILE A 270 2.56 19.57 7.80
N HIS A 271 3.24 19.08 8.84
CA HIS A 271 4.68 18.94 8.83
C HIS A 271 5.14 17.91 7.78
N MET A 272 4.40 16.81 7.63
CA MET A 272 4.66 15.81 6.60
C MET A 272 4.43 16.32 5.18
N GLU A 273 3.34 17.06 4.92
CA GLU A 273 3.11 17.67 3.60
C GLU A 273 4.32 18.53 3.19
N LYS A 274 4.85 19.33 4.12
CA LYS A 274 6.03 20.16 3.90
C LYS A 274 7.29 19.34 3.62
N GLU A 275 7.62 18.38 4.49
CA GLU A 275 8.83 17.56 4.33
C GLU A 275 8.78 16.72 3.04
N LEU A 276 7.62 16.13 2.71
CA LEU A 276 7.44 15.35 1.49
C LEU A 276 7.51 16.23 0.24
N SER A 277 6.91 17.42 0.27
CA SER A 277 6.98 18.39 -0.83
C SER A 277 8.42 18.74 -1.19
N VAL A 278 9.26 19.00 -0.18
CA VAL A 278 10.69 19.31 -0.37
C VAL A 278 11.47 18.09 -0.84
N ARG A 279 11.27 16.94 -0.20
CA ARG A 279 12.12 15.75 -0.41
C ARG A 279 11.75 14.96 -1.66
N LEU A 280 10.47 14.89 -2.02
CA LEU A 280 10.01 14.24 -3.25
C LEU A 280 10.21 15.14 -4.46
N SER A 281 9.98 16.46 -4.30
CA SER A 281 10.18 17.45 -5.37
C SER A 281 9.49 16.99 -6.68
N ASP A 282 10.23 16.95 -7.79
CA ASP A 282 9.78 16.46 -9.10
C ASP A 282 10.01 14.96 -9.33
N ALA A 283 10.60 14.24 -8.37
CA ALA A 283 10.98 12.84 -8.57
C ALA A 283 9.78 11.89 -8.63
N TYR A 284 8.70 12.19 -7.90
CA TYR A 284 7.56 11.30 -7.74
C TYR A 284 6.22 12.01 -7.98
N THR A 285 5.36 11.37 -8.78
CA THR A 285 3.98 11.78 -9.00
C THR A 285 3.07 10.57 -8.76
N GLY A 286 2.03 10.76 -7.95
CA GLY A 286 1.06 9.72 -7.62
C GLY A 286 0.73 9.67 -6.13
N TYR A 287 -0.05 8.66 -5.75
CA TYR A 287 -0.41 8.41 -4.36
C TYR A 287 0.70 7.72 -3.60
N LEU A 288 0.85 8.07 -2.33
CA LEU A 288 1.73 7.39 -1.38
C LEU A 288 1.03 7.23 -0.03
N GLY A 289 1.48 6.25 0.74
CA GLY A 289 1.01 6.01 2.10
C GLY A 289 2.16 5.94 3.09
N ILE A 290 1.98 6.51 4.27
CA ILE A 290 2.98 6.49 5.32
C ILE A 290 2.39 5.79 6.52
N ASP A 291 2.93 4.60 6.79
CA ASP A 291 2.47 3.73 7.83
C ASP A 291 2.99 4.25 9.17
N MET A 292 2.09 4.30 10.14
CA MET A 292 2.29 4.84 11.46
C MET A 292 1.68 3.90 12.48
N MET A 293 2.08 4.08 13.74
CA MET A 293 1.43 3.40 14.84
C MET A 293 1.35 4.31 16.04
N ILE A 294 0.40 4.05 16.94
CA ILE A 294 0.44 4.60 18.29
C ILE A 294 0.96 3.51 19.21
N CYS A 295 1.88 3.89 20.08
CA CYS A 295 2.56 3.00 21.01
C CYS A 295 2.27 3.42 22.45
N ARG A 296 2.11 2.43 23.32
CA ARG A 296 1.92 2.62 24.76
C ARG A 296 3.25 2.55 25.49
N PHE A 297 3.45 3.48 26.41
CA PHE A 297 4.60 3.59 27.30
C PHE A 297 4.14 3.66 28.76
N THR A 298 5.04 3.34 29.69
CA THR A 298 4.77 3.46 31.12
C THR A 298 4.92 4.89 31.66
N GLY A 299 5.55 5.79 30.89
CA GLY A 299 5.75 7.19 31.27
C GLY A 299 4.72 8.14 30.64
N THR A 300 4.79 9.43 30.98
CA THR A 300 3.91 10.47 30.43
C THR A 300 4.54 11.15 29.20
N PRO A 301 3.81 11.37 28.09
CA PRO A 301 2.48 10.84 27.81
C PRO A 301 2.50 9.31 27.61
N GLU A 302 1.42 8.66 28.05
CA GLU A 302 1.24 7.19 27.99
C GLU A 302 1.22 6.69 26.56
N TYR A 303 0.53 7.40 25.67
CA TYR A 303 0.45 7.07 24.25
C TYR A 303 1.25 8.07 23.43
N ARG A 304 1.99 7.55 22.44
CA ARG A 304 2.83 8.34 21.54
C ARG A 304 2.72 7.83 20.12
N ILE A 305 2.79 8.75 19.17
CA ILE A 305 2.79 8.42 17.74
C ILE A 305 4.21 8.00 17.33
N HIS A 306 4.34 6.86 16.67
CA HIS A 306 5.48 6.55 15.82
C HIS A 306 5.17 7.04 14.40
N PRO A 307 5.67 8.22 13.97
CA PRO A 307 5.10 8.96 12.85
C PRO A 307 5.52 8.44 11.47
N CYS A 308 6.50 7.52 11.39
CA CYS A 308 6.99 7.01 10.11
C CYS A 308 7.62 5.62 10.28
N VAL A 309 6.80 4.57 10.25
CA VAL A 309 7.25 3.17 10.28
C VAL A 309 7.75 2.74 8.89
N GLU A 310 7.05 3.16 7.84
CA GLU A 310 7.37 2.86 6.44
C GLU A 310 6.71 3.90 5.52
N ILE A 311 7.39 4.24 4.42
CA ILE A 311 6.85 5.10 3.36
C ILE A 311 6.68 4.23 2.11
N ASN A 312 5.46 4.19 1.56
CA ASN A 312 5.11 3.41 0.39
C ASN A 312 4.85 4.36 -0.79
N LEU A 313 5.83 4.55 -1.70
CA LEU A 313 5.69 5.41 -2.89
C LEU A 313 4.97 4.73 -4.05
N ARG A 314 3.73 4.36 -3.78
CA ARG A 314 2.83 3.70 -4.71
C ARG A 314 1.41 3.85 -4.20
N MET A 315 0.45 3.53 -5.08
CA MET A 315 -0.87 3.16 -4.63
C MET A 315 -0.76 2.11 -3.50
N THR A 316 -1.56 2.27 -2.46
CA THR A 316 -1.60 1.35 -1.32
C THR A 316 -3.00 0.83 -1.11
N MET A 317 -3.14 -0.26 -0.37
CA MET A 317 -4.45 -0.77 0.02
C MET A 317 -5.25 0.26 0.83
N GLY A 318 -4.57 1.09 1.64
CA GLY A 318 -5.19 2.23 2.31
C GLY A 318 -5.76 3.27 1.35
N VAL A 319 -5.04 3.62 0.28
CA VAL A 319 -5.56 4.55 -0.74
C VAL A 319 -6.74 3.94 -1.49
N VAL A 320 -6.67 2.63 -1.83
CA VAL A 320 -7.81 1.93 -2.45
C VAL A 320 -9.03 1.98 -1.53
N ALA A 321 -8.88 1.63 -0.26
CA ALA A 321 -9.97 1.64 0.71
C ALA A 321 -10.57 3.05 0.85
N ARG A 322 -9.73 4.08 0.92
CA ARG A 322 -10.16 5.47 1.07
C ARG A 322 -10.92 5.97 -0.16
N LEU A 323 -10.35 5.80 -1.36
CA LEU A 323 -11.00 6.23 -2.60
C LEU A 323 -12.28 5.43 -2.88
N PHE A 324 -12.31 4.15 -2.53
CA PHE A 324 -13.51 3.33 -2.61
C PHE A 324 -14.60 3.85 -1.65
N TYR A 325 -14.24 4.16 -0.41
CA TYR A 325 -15.17 4.70 0.58
C TYR A 325 -15.84 5.99 0.09
N ASP A 326 -15.02 6.98 -0.26
CA ASP A 326 -15.50 8.30 -0.67
C ASP A 326 -16.45 8.24 -1.87
N ARG A 327 -16.19 7.32 -2.81
CA ARG A 327 -16.95 7.20 -4.05
C ARG A 327 -18.18 6.33 -3.94
N TYR A 328 -18.10 5.20 -3.25
CA TYR A 328 -19.13 4.16 -3.34
C TYR A 328 -19.81 3.84 -2.03
N VAL A 329 -19.36 4.36 -0.89
CA VAL A 329 -19.95 4.07 0.42
C VAL A 329 -20.76 5.27 0.91
N GLN A 330 -21.90 4.99 1.55
CA GLN A 330 -22.72 5.99 2.23
C GLN A 330 -21.92 6.57 3.43
N PRO A 331 -21.88 7.89 3.66
CA PRO A 331 -21.03 8.50 4.69
C PRO A 331 -21.20 8.00 6.14
N GLU A 332 -22.36 7.43 6.49
CA GLU A 332 -22.60 6.83 7.81
C GLU A 332 -22.34 5.32 7.86
N ALA A 333 -22.13 4.67 6.71
CA ALA A 333 -21.86 3.25 6.66
C ALA A 333 -20.40 2.98 7.04
N GLU A 334 -20.19 1.88 7.78
CA GLU A 334 -18.88 1.42 8.21
C GLU A 334 -18.65 0.00 7.71
N GLY A 335 -17.38 -0.39 7.57
CA GLY A 335 -17.06 -1.75 7.19
C GLY A 335 -15.59 -2.04 7.12
N ILE A 336 -15.26 -3.07 6.36
CA ILE A 336 -13.88 -3.50 6.13
C ILE A 336 -13.61 -3.72 4.65
N PHE A 337 -12.47 -3.22 4.19
CA PHE A 337 -11.84 -3.62 2.94
C PHE A 337 -10.76 -4.64 3.25
N LYS A 338 -10.75 -5.77 2.54
CA LYS A 338 -9.79 -6.85 2.77
C LYS A 338 -9.26 -7.42 1.47
N VAL A 339 -7.97 -7.78 1.49
CA VAL A 339 -7.35 -8.64 0.48
C VAL A 339 -7.01 -9.97 1.15
N LYS A 340 -7.51 -11.08 0.61
CA LYS A 340 -7.35 -12.40 1.24
C LYS A 340 -6.84 -13.43 0.24
N HIS A 341 -5.85 -14.21 0.67
CA HIS A 341 -5.36 -15.39 0.00
C HIS A 341 -6.11 -16.65 0.47
N PHE A 342 -6.34 -17.58 -0.45
CA PHE A 342 -6.92 -18.90 -0.20
C PHE A 342 -6.00 -19.98 -0.77
N SER A 343 -5.90 -21.12 -0.09
CA SER A 343 -5.03 -22.22 -0.54
C SER A 343 -5.53 -22.90 -1.82
N SER A 344 -6.84 -22.84 -2.10
CA SER A 344 -7.43 -23.34 -3.34
C SER A 344 -8.55 -22.43 -3.89
N PRO A 345 -8.82 -22.48 -5.20
CA PRO A 345 -9.96 -21.78 -5.80
C PRO A 345 -11.32 -22.20 -5.23
N ASP A 346 -11.49 -23.47 -4.87
CA ASP A 346 -12.77 -23.96 -4.31
C ASP A 346 -13.07 -23.35 -2.94
N GLN A 347 -12.06 -23.18 -2.08
CA GLN A 347 -12.22 -22.50 -0.79
C GLN A 347 -12.62 -21.04 -0.98
N LEU A 348 -11.99 -20.36 -1.95
CA LEU A 348 -12.30 -18.99 -2.29
C LEU A 348 -13.74 -18.86 -2.80
N ALA A 349 -14.13 -19.70 -3.76
CA ALA A 349 -15.49 -19.72 -4.31
C ALA A 349 -16.53 -20.00 -3.23
N THR A 350 -16.28 -20.97 -2.35
CA THR A 350 -17.17 -21.31 -1.22
C THR A 350 -17.36 -20.11 -0.30
N GLU A 351 -16.28 -19.43 0.08
CA GLU A 351 -16.34 -18.23 0.93
C GLU A 351 -17.06 -17.08 0.22
N HIS A 352 -16.82 -16.89 -1.08
CA HIS A 352 -17.49 -15.87 -1.88
C HIS A 352 -19.01 -16.08 -1.93
N PHE A 353 -19.47 -17.30 -2.24
CA PHE A 353 -20.90 -17.61 -2.27
C PHE A 353 -21.56 -17.54 -0.89
N ARG A 354 -20.83 -17.94 0.16
CA ARG A 354 -21.28 -17.77 1.55
C ARG A 354 -21.51 -16.30 1.88
N LEU A 355 -20.54 -15.43 1.58
CA LEU A 355 -20.64 -13.99 1.85
C LEU A 355 -21.75 -13.31 1.03
N LEU A 356 -21.93 -13.67 -0.24
CA LEU A 356 -23.04 -13.18 -1.05
C LEU A 356 -24.41 -13.52 -0.44
N LYS A 357 -24.55 -14.71 0.13
CA LYS A 357 -25.79 -15.18 0.74
C LYS A 357 -26.05 -14.55 2.11
N GLU A 358 -25.03 -14.49 2.96
CA GLU A 358 -25.15 -13.97 4.33
C GLU A 358 -25.25 -12.44 4.37
N TYR A 359 -24.57 -11.76 3.46
CA TYR A 359 -24.45 -10.30 3.43
C TYR A 359 -24.83 -9.77 2.04
N PRO A 360 -26.11 -9.86 1.63
CA PRO A 360 -26.55 -9.32 0.35
C PRO A 360 -26.21 -7.83 0.26
N LEU A 361 -25.74 -7.38 -0.90
CA LEU A 361 -25.37 -5.99 -1.12
C LEU A 361 -26.61 -5.09 -1.07
N LEU A 362 -26.58 -4.10 -0.20
CA LEU A 362 -27.61 -3.08 -0.07
C LEU A 362 -27.04 -1.73 -0.48
N ALA A 363 -27.79 -1.01 -1.31
CA ALA A 363 -27.41 0.31 -1.81
C ALA A 363 -28.61 1.25 -1.88
N SER A 364 -28.35 2.54 -1.69
CA SER A 364 -29.29 3.64 -1.92
C SER A 364 -28.72 4.50 -3.06
N GLY A 365 -29.35 4.43 -4.23
CA GLY A 365 -28.77 4.97 -5.45
C GLY A 365 -27.44 4.27 -5.76
N GLU A 366 -26.40 5.06 -6.03
CA GLU A 366 -25.04 4.57 -6.33
C GLU A 366 -24.15 4.44 -5.08
N LYS A 367 -24.73 4.48 -3.88
CA LYS A 367 -24.01 4.38 -2.60
C LYS A 367 -24.37 3.11 -1.84
N ILE A 368 -23.37 2.35 -1.45
CA ILE A 368 -23.48 1.13 -0.64
C ILE A 368 -23.79 1.53 0.80
N THR A 369 -24.83 0.92 1.36
CA THR A 369 -25.23 1.13 2.76
C THR A 369 -24.84 -0.04 3.65
N ALA A 370 -24.85 -1.28 3.13
CA ALA A 370 -24.44 -2.48 3.85
C ALA A 370 -24.17 -3.64 2.87
N GLY A 371 -23.60 -4.74 3.37
CA GLY A 371 -23.44 -5.99 2.64
C GLY A 371 -22.06 -6.20 2.03
N TYR A 372 -21.91 -7.32 1.33
CA TYR A 372 -20.66 -7.77 0.73
C TYR A 372 -20.58 -7.40 -0.75
N LEU A 373 -19.43 -6.85 -1.15
CA LEU A 373 -19.08 -6.59 -2.55
C LEU A 373 -17.70 -7.16 -2.87
N SER A 374 -17.65 -8.07 -3.85
CA SER A 374 -16.38 -8.44 -4.48
C SER A 374 -15.92 -7.33 -5.42
N LEU A 375 -14.70 -6.85 -5.24
CA LEU A 375 -14.08 -5.79 -6.03
C LEU A 375 -13.32 -6.34 -7.24
N VAL A 376 -13.23 -7.65 -7.37
CA VAL A 376 -12.58 -8.34 -8.48
C VAL A 376 -13.40 -9.58 -8.87
N PRO A 377 -13.28 -10.08 -10.10
CA PRO A 377 -13.97 -11.30 -10.50
C PRO A 377 -13.45 -12.51 -9.71
N VAL A 378 -14.37 -13.38 -9.30
CA VAL A 378 -14.05 -14.69 -8.74
C VAL A 378 -14.14 -15.72 -9.85
N THR A 379 -13.03 -16.38 -10.15
CA THR A 379 -12.90 -17.35 -11.25
C THR A 379 -12.47 -18.72 -10.73
N PRO A 380 -12.59 -19.80 -11.54
CA PRO A 380 -12.09 -21.13 -11.18
C PRO A 380 -10.58 -21.22 -10.91
N TYR A 381 -9.82 -20.15 -11.20
CA TYR A 381 -8.37 -20.09 -10.99
C TYR A 381 -7.95 -19.08 -9.92
N SER A 382 -8.91 -18.33 -9.35
CA SER A 382 -8.62 -17.30 -8.37
C SER A 382 -8.09 -17.91 -7.08
N GLN A 383 -7.07 -17.29 -6.48
CA GLN A 383 -6.55 -17.60 -5.15
C GLN A 383 -6.48 -16.36 -4.26
N TYR A 384 -6.61 -15.16 -4.83
CA TYR A 384 -6.76 -13.91 -4.09
C TYR A 384 -8.11 -13.25 -4.37
N THR A 385 -8.63 -12.57 -3.36
CA THR A 385 -9.81 -11.70 -3.48
C THR A 385 -9.49 -10.32 -2.92
N ALA A 386 -10.15 -9.30 -3.47
CA ALA A 386 -10.32 -8.00 -2.85
C ALA A 386 -11.81 -7.76 -2.66
N SER A 387 -12.23 -7.37 -1.46
CA SER A 387 -13.66 -7.21 -1.16
C SER A 387 -13.90 -6.14 -0.11
N ALA A 388 -15.08 -5.54 -0.17
CA ALA A 388 -15.64 -4.69 0.87
C ALA A 388 -16.79 -5.44 1.57
N LEU A 389 -16.87 -5.34 2.88
CA LEU A 389 -18.01 -5.79 3.69
C LEU A 389 -18.44 -4.63 4.57
N LEU A 390 -19.60 -4.06 4.28
CA LEU A 390 -20.21 -2.97 5.04
C LEU A 390 -21.21 -3.57 6.03
N TYR A 391 -21.18 -3.10 7.27
CA TYR A 391 -22.02 -3.59 8.35
C TYR A 391 -23.41 -2.97 8.28
N GLN A 392 -24.43 -3.72 8.71
CA GLN A 392 -25.74 -3.12 8.95
C GLN A 392 -25.66 -2.27 10.21
N SER A 393 -26.10 -1.02 10.10
CA SER A 393 -26.21 -0.05 11.19
C SER A 393 -27.15 -0.51 12.29
#